data_AF-A0A6N6N2R7-F1
#
_entry.id   AF-A0A6N6N2R7-F1
#
_cell.length_a   1.000
_cell.length_b   1.000
_cell.length_c   1.000
_cell.angle_alpha   90.00
_cell.angle_beta   90.00
_cell.angle_gamma   90.00
#
_symmetry.space_group_name_H-M   'P 1'
#
loop_
_entity.id
_entity.type
_entity.pdbx_description
1 polymer ?
#
loop_
_entity_poly.entity_id
_entity_poly.type
_entity_poly.pdbx_seq_one_letter_code
_entity_poly.pdbx_strand_id
1 'polypeptide(L)'
;MSRISAFSRHAALVLFGLLLMAAPTQAQNAKRYLVLPFEYTGPAKYQYYSKALQADLSSKLEWTGHFQPENQIDTTNVKIPNNEAEAIQLAKNLSVDYVAWGSTTILDKTATMKLSIQGVGGKKWSNKGQIPMTGITNWMRKSADAIMGDVFQRPGYGQTAEQKLEAQQQGNSGPKGPNFLSANSNNPSNNYGVKTLNPQFRYEGGVNTPGRWRSQTLRYPSFNMVVCDGDGDGKNEVFIMAEHNIHAYRFSEGKLLPLESFKLVRRFEPLRLSHLDVNGDGAEDLIVCGYQDERPVSHILSFKGGKYEKLVDSFTKFLGALKTPPTYRPMLVAQKLGRREFFDEYMYEAYYKDGEVKLANKIPTPAFGNIFNICYLPDGDSYKICLINDFRRLLTFTPTLERQAETQESYNTSPIMVEFEDVPLGMGGSPTKGIDSYIYIPIRMTAANLTQKDKFELLVNKDITLAGVVFDRFHQFAQGEIHSLVWDGVGMNLAWKTRRIKGTVTDYDVVDLNNDGKKQLAVLVNTYPGNLGVKARKTIVVTYELDM
;
A
#
# COMPACT_ATOMS: atom_id res chain seq x y z
N MET A 1 45.15 62.39 17.21
CA MET A 1 43.95 62.47 18.09
C MET A 1 42.86 61.66 17.40
N SER A 2 42.49 60.48 17.88
CA SER A 2 41.37 60.33 18.81
C SER A 2 41.42 58.91 19.38
N ARG A 3 41.59 58.79 20.70
CA ARG A 3 41.48 57.51 21.42
C ARG A 3 39.98 57.23 21.58
N ILE A 4 39.46 56.28 20.81
CA ILE A 4 38.14 55.71 21.10
C ILE A 4 38.32 54.80 22.32
N SER A 5 37.76 55.24 23.44
CA SER A 5 37.87 54.59 24.74
C SER A 5 37.24 53.20 24.75
N ALA A 6 37.80 52.28 25.54
CA ALA A 6 37.27 50.92 25.74
C ALA A 6 35.81 50.87 26.22
N PHE A 7 35.26 52.01 26.63
CA PHE A 7 33.87 52.18 27.06
C PHE A 7 32.86 52.08 25.91
N SER A 8 33.23 52.46 24.67
CA SER A 8 32.32 52.41 23.51
C SER A 8 32.11 51.00 22.94
N ARG A 9 33.05 50.07 23.20
CA ARG A 9 32.93 48.67 22.77
C ARG A 9 32.00 47.85 23.68
N HIS A 10 31.97 48.17 24.98
CA HIS A 10 31.08 47.50 25.93
C HIS A 10 29.64 48.03 25.83
N ALA A 11 29.46 49.33 25.53
CA ALA A 11 28.14 49.89 25.27
C ALA A 11 27.47 49.28 24.01
N ALA A 12 28.24 48.98 22.96
CA ALA A 12 27.72 48.35 21.74
C ALA A 12 27.36 46.86 21.94
N LEU A 13 28.11 46.13 22.78
CA LEU A 13 27.81 44.72 23.11
C LEU A 13 26.62 44.56 24.06
N VAL A 14 26.40 45.51 24.97
CA VAL A 14 25.22 45.54 25.85
C VAL A 14 23.96 45.96 25.06
N LEU A 15 24.08 46.86 24.08
CA LEU A 15 22.96 47.22 23.19
C LEU A 15 22.58 46.08 22.23
N PHE A 16 23.52 45.22 21.83
CA PHE A 16 23.24 44.06 20.99
C PHE A 16 22.72 42.84 21.79
N GLY A 17 23.05 42.75 23.09
CA GLY A 17 22.52 41.73 24.00
C GLY A 17 21.10 42.01 24.50
N LEU A 18 20.69 43.28 24.58
CA LEU A 18 19.34 43.68 25.03
C LEU A 18 18.28 43.67 23.91
N LEU A 19 18.66 43.52 22.64
CA LEU A 19 17.74 43.36 21.51
C LEU A 19 17.35 41.90 21.21
N LEU A 20 17.86 40.94 22.00
CA LEU A 20 17.57 39.51 21.88
C LEU A 20 16.59 38.96 22.93
N MET A 21 15.96 39.83 23.73
CA MET A 21 14.98 39.43 24.74
C MET A 21 13.61 40.06 24.45
N ALA A 22 12.64 39.17 24.18
CA ALA A 22 11.20 39.40 24.15
C ALA A 22 10.63 40.22 22.98
N ALA A 23 10.58 39.61 21.79
CA ALA A 23 9.35 39.72 21.02
C ALA A 23 8.31 38.84 21.75
N PRO A 24 7.19 39.38 22.27
CA PRO A 24 6.08 38.53 22.62
C PRO A 24 5.64 37.88 21.32
N THR A 25 5.85 36.57 21.18
CA THR A 25 5.07 35.78 20.24
C THR A 25 3.63 36.01 20.65
N GLN A 26 2.92 36.90 19.95
CA GLN A 26 1.47 36.91 19.96
C GLN A 26 1.07 35.48 19.63
N ALA A 27 0.58 34.75 20.63
CA ALA A 27 -0.13 33.51 20.39
C ALA A 27 -1.28 33.91 19.47
N GLN A 28 -1.14 33.60 18.18
CA GLN A 28 -2.17 33.84 17.20
C GLN A 28 -3.32 32.91 17.61
N ASN A 29 -4.30 33.47 18.33
CA ASN A 29 -5.47 32.71 18.75
C ASN A 29 -6.05 32.02 17.50
N ALA A 30 -6.30 30.71 17.62
CA ALA A 30 -6.87 29.92 16.54
C ALA A 30 -8.18 30.57 16.09
N LYS A 31 -8.33 30.74 14.78
CA LYS A 31 -9.55 31.27 14.19
C LYS A 31 -10.69 30.28 14.39
N ARG A 32 -11.90 30.79 14.62
CA ARG A 32 -13.08 29.96 14.85
C ARG A 32 -13.93 29.85 13.59
N TYR A 33 -14.39 28.64 13.28
CA TYR A 33 -15.35 28.43 12.20
C TYR A 33 -16.60 27.73 12.71
N LEU A 34 -17.74 28.04 12.09
CA LEU A 34 -19.02 27.41 12.38
C LEU A 34 -19.55 26.70 11.15
N VAL A 35 -19.93 25.43 11.30
CA VAL A 35 -20.62 24.67 10.24
C VAL A 35 -22.11 24.59 10.60
N LEU A 36 -22.96 25.14 9.74
CA LEU A 36 -24.42 25.05 9.91
C LEU A 36 -24.94 23.67 9.48
N PRO A 37 -26.07 23.20 10.04
CA PRO A 37 -26.74 21.99 9.56
C PRO A 37 -27.03 22.10 8.06
N PHE A 38 -26.79 21.02 7.32
CA PHE A 38 -27.07 21.05 5.88
C PHE A 38 -28.59 21.07 5.66
N GLU A 39 -29.05 21.95 4.78
CA GLU A 39 -30.42 21.90 4.27
C GLU A 39 -30.64 20.56 3.58
N TYR A 40 -31.67 19.82 3.97
CA TYR A 40 -31.94 18.49 3.42
C TYR A 40 -33.31 18.46 2.74
N THR A 41 -33.34 17.93 1.52
CA THR A 41 -34.58 17.72 0.75
C THR A 41 -34.55 16.32 0.14
N GLY A 42 -35.48 15.45 0.54
CA GLY A 42 -35.55 14.08 0.02
C GLY A 42 -36.36 13.16 0.93
N PRO A 43 -36.28 11.83 0.74
CA PRO A 43 -36.99 10.86 1.57
C PRO A 43 -36.67 11.00 3.06
N ALA A 44 -37.69 10.89 3.93
CA ALA A 44 -37.52 11.05 5.39
C ALA A 44 -36.46 10.11 6.00
N LYS A 45 -36.28 8.92 5.42
CA LYS A 45 -35.26 7.95 5.86
C LYS A 45 -33.81 8.46 5.80
N TYR A 46 -33.54 9.54 5.07
CA TYR A 46 -32.20 10.15 4.98
C TYR A 46 -32.13 11.53 5.63
N GLN A 47 -33.12 11.94 6.43
CA GLN A 47 -33.11 13.22 7.15
C GLN A 47 -31.86 13.40 8.04
N TYR A 48 -31.28 12.29 8.52
CA TYR A 48 -30.06 12.27 9.34
C TYR A 48 -28.83 12.87 8.63
N TYR A 49 -28.81 12.95 7.29
CA TYR A 49 -27.71 13.52 6.54
C TYR A 49 -27.45 14.99 6.90
N SER A 50 -28.48 15.75 7.28
CA SER A 50 -28.34 17.15 7.67
C SER A 50 -27.28 17.35 8.77
N LYS A 51 -27.43 16.61 9.89
CA LYS A 51 -26.49 16.65 11.02
C LYS A 51 -25.22 15.84 10.78
N ALA A 52 -25.31 14.72 10.06
CA ALA A 52 -24.15 13.89 9.76
C ALA A 52 -23.10 14.63 8.90
N LEU A 53 -23.55 15.38 7.87
CA LEU A 53 -22.66 16.17 7.01
C LEU A 53 -22.09 17.38 7.74
N GLN A 54 -22.87 17.99 8.64
CA GLN A 54 -22.39 19.05 9.52
C GLN A 54 -21.24 18.57 10.40
N ALA A 55 -21.41 17.43 11.09
CA ALA A 55 -20.38 16.87 11.96
C ALA A 55 -19.14 16.42 11.17
N ASP A 56 -19.34 15.76 10.03
CA ASP A 56 -18.24 15.30 9.16
C ASP A 56 -17.40 16.48 8.64
N LEU A 57 -18.05 17.54 8.13
CA LEU A 57 -17.34 18.73 7.66
C LEU A 57 -16.65 19.47 8.81
N SER A 58 -17.34 19.63 9.95
CA SER A 58 -16.78 20.30 11.12
C SER A 58 -15.48 19.64 11.58
N SER A 59 -15.45 18.30 11.60
CA SER A 59 -14.24 17.54 11.94
C SER A 59 -13.12 17.67 10.89
N LYS A 60 -13.44 17.64 9.59
CA LYS A 60 -12.41 17.71 8.53
C LYS A 60 -11.75 19.07 8.39
N LEU A 61 -12.45 20.13 8.78
CA LEU A 61 -11.92 21.49 8.72
C LEU A 61 -11.03 21.83 9.93
N GLU A 62 -10.90 20.92 10.90
CA GLU A 62 -10.13 21.20 12.10
C GLU A 62 -8.63 21.22 11.80
N TRP A 63 -7.99 22.31 12.22
CA TRP A 63 -6.55 22.47 12.19
C TRP A 63 -6.10 23.00 13.54
N THR A 64 -5.72 22.08 14.42
CA THR A 64 -5.32 22.36 15.80
C THR A 64 -4.30 23.49 15.87
N GLY A 65 -4.59 24.52 16.67
CA GLY A 65 -3.75 25.71 16.83
C GLY A 65 -3.94 26.80 15.76
N HIS A 66 -4.74 26.56 14.72
CA HIS A 66 -4.94 27.51 13.62
C HIS A 66 -6.42 27.79 13.29
N PHE A 67 -7.23 26.73 13.11
CA PHE A 67 -8.67 26.82 12.82
C PHE A 67 -9.42 25.78 13.64
N GLN A 68 -10.36 26.21 14.47
CA GLN A 68 -11.09 25.36 15.40
C GLN A 68 -12.61 25.50 15.24
N PRO A 69 -13.37 24.41 15.41
CA PRO A 69 -14.82 24.45 15.33
C PRO A 69 -15.40 25.19 16.54
N GLU A 70 -16.41 26.03 16.30
CA GLU A 70 -17.22 26.64 17.35
C GLU A 70 -18.37 25.71 17.72
N ASN A 71 -18.22 25.02 18.86
CA ASN A 71 -19.14 23.99 19.31
C ASN A 71 -20.15 24.48 20.37
N GLN A 72 -20.01 25.71 20.88
CA GLN A 72 -20.88 26.23 21.95
C GLN A 72 -22.12 26.97 21.42
N ILE A 73 -22.21 27.21 20.11
CA ILE A 73 -23.32 27.90 19.47
C ILE A 73 -24.37 26.88 19.01
N ASP A 74 -25.61 27.03 19.47
CA ASP A 74 -26.73 26.25 18.95
C ASP A 74 -27.07 26.72 17.52
N THR A 75 -26.85 25.83 16.56
CA THR A 75 -27.05 26.09 15.13
C THR A 75 -28.42 25.68 14.62
N THR A 76 -29.27 25.10 15.47
CA THR A 76 -30.51 24.43 15.05
C THR A 76 -31.56 25.40 14.47
N ASN A 77 -31.56 26.66 14.95
CA ASN A 77 -32.47 27.72 14.50
C ASN A 77 -31.77 28.85 13.73
N VAL A 78 -30.51 28.64 13.33
CA VAL A 78 -29.74 29.65 12.60
C VAL A 78 -30.19 29.64 11.15
N LYS A 79 -30.67 30.80 10.66
CA LYS A 79 -31.07 30.97 9.27
C LYS A 79 -29.86 30.82 8.34
N ILE A 80 -29.97 29.93 7.35
CA ILE A 80 -28.93 29.74 6.35
C ILE A 80 -28.82 31.00 5.48
N PRO A 81 -27.61 31.56 5.28
CA PRO A 81 -27.42 32.75 4.48
C PRO A 81 -27.64 32.47 2.99
N ASN A 82 -28.30 33.39 2.29
CA ASN A 82 -28.59 33.26 0.86
C ASN A 82 -27.49 33.87 -0.03
N ASN A 83 -26.66 34.72 0.54
CA ASN A 83 -25.60 35.45 -0.15
C ASN A 83 -24.42 35.73 0.78
N GLU A 84 -23.32 36.20 0.19
CA GLU A 84 -22.06 36.46 0.91
C GLU A 84 -22.19 37.54 1.99
N ALA A 85 -23.01 38.57 1.74
CA ALA A 85 -23.21 39.66 2.70
C ALA A 85 -23.94 39.17 3.96
N GLU A 86 -24.98 38.36 3.80
CA GLU A 86 -25.68 37.69 4.90
C GLU A 86 -24.76 36.74 5.67
N ALA A 87 -23.89 35.99 4.97
CA ALA A 87 -22.94 35.09 5.63
C ALA A 87 -21.88 35.83 6.45
N ILE A 88 -21.37 36.97 5.97
CA ILE A 88 -20.43 37.81 6.71
C ILE A 88 -21.10 38.46 7.92
N GLN A 89 -22.34 38.95 7.78
CA GLN A 89 -23.11 39.50 8.89
C GLN A 89 -23.39 38.43 9.96
N LEU A 90 -23.76 37.22 9.54
CA LEU A 90 -23.99 36.10 10.43
C LEU A 90 -22.72 35.72 11.20
N ALA A 91 -21.58 35.62 10.50
CA ALA A 91 -20.28 35.33 11.12
C ALA A 91 -19.91 36.38 12.19
N LYS A 92 -20.11 37.68 11.88
CA LYS A 92 -19.88 38.78 12.84
C LYS A 92 -20.82 38.71 14.04
N ASN A 93 -22.11 38.45 13.84
CA ASN A 93 -23.10 38.35 14.91
C ASN A 93 -22.81 37.17 15.85
N LEU A 94 -22.32 36.06 15.29
CA LEU A 94 -21.98 34.84 16.03
C LEU A 94 -20.54 34.85 16.56
N SER A 95 -19.79 35.93 16.37
CA SER A 95 -18.39 36.06 16.80
C SER A 95 -17.47 34.93 16.31
N VAL A 96 -17.68 34.46 15.08
CA VAL A 96 -16.83 33.46 14.40
C VAL A 96 -16.15 34.07 13.17
N ASP A 97 -14.97 33.57 12.83
CA ASP A 97 -14.18 34.06 11.69
C ASP A 97 -14.71 33.54 10.34
N TYR A 98 -15.32 32.36 10.33
CA TYR A 98 -15.86 31.70 9.15
C TYR A 98 -17.20 31.01 9.42
N VAL A 99 -18.09 31.03 8.43
CA VAL A 99 -19.34 30.25 8.44
C VAL A 99 -19.39 29.39 7.19
N ALA A 100 -19.67 28.10 7.36
CA ALA A 100 -19.90 27.14 6.30
C ALA A 100 -21.35 26.65 6.29
N TRP A 101 -21.96 26.52 5.12
CA TRP A 101 -23.33 26.07 4.94
C TRP A 101 -23.50 25.31 3.62
N GLY A 102 -24.50 24.43 3.56
CA GLY A 102 -24.72 23.61 2.39
C GLY A 102 -26.13 23.04 2.31
N SER A 103 -26.44 22.43 1.17
CA SER A 103 -27.71 21.76 0.92
C SER A 103 -27.47 20.40 0.26
N THR A 104 -28.28 19.41 0.62
CA THR A 104 -28.30 18.07 0.04
C THR A 104 -29.71 17.72 -0.41
N THR A 105 -29.90 17.56 -1.72
CA THR A 105 -31.16 17.07 -2.29
C THR A 105 -30.99 15.65 -2.80
N ILE A 106 -31.70 14.68 -2.23
CA ILE A 106 -31.62 13.27 -2.63
C ILE A 106 -32.84 12.90 -3.47
N LEU A 107 -32.59 12.47 -4.71
CA LEU A 107 -33.57 11.89 -5.62
C LEU A 107 -33.05 10.53 -6.10
N ASP A 108 -33.78 9.48 -5.76
CA ASP A 108 -33.43 8.06 -5.99
C ASP A 108 -32.03 7.67 -5.51
N LYS A 109 -31.10 7.52 -6.46
CA LYS A 109 -29.70 7.11 -6.23
C LYS A 109 -28.72 8.26 -6.39
N THR A 110 -29.19 9.48 -6.62
CA THR A 110 -28.37 10.67 -6.82
C THR A 110 -28.64 11.73 -5.76
N ALA A 111 -27.59 12.41 -5.34
CA ALA A 111 -27.62 13.54 -4.43
C ALA A 111 -27.08 14.78 -5.16
N THR A 112 -27.83 15.87 -5.11
CA THR A 112 -27.35 17.19 -5.48
C THR A 112 -26.81 17.87 -4.24
N MET A 113 -25.52 18.12 -4.23
CA MET A 113 -24.81 18.75 -3.12
C MET A 113 -24.46 20.19 -3.46
N LYS A 114 -24.57 21.08 -2.47
CA LYS A 114 -24.00 22.43 -2.49
C LYS A 114 -23.29 22.66 -1.16
N LEU A 115 -22.13 23.29 -1.19
CA LEU A 115 -21.38 23.68 0.00
C LEU A 115 -20.70 25.02 -0.27
N SER A 116 -20.77 25.93 0.70
CA SER A 116 -20.10 27.22 0.70
C SER A 116 -19.46 27.48 2.06
N ILE A 117 -18.36 28.22 2.06
CA ILE A 117 -17.75 28.81 3.25
C ILE A 117 -17.38 30.26 2.98
N GLN A 118 -17.64 31.13 3.94
CA GLN A 118 -17.36 32.56 3.87
C GLN A 118 -16.67 33.02 5.15
N GLY A 119 -15.52 33.67 4.98
CA GLY A 119 -14.81 34.35 6.07
C GLY A 119 -15.18 35.82 6.18
N VAL A 120 -15.12 36.38 7.39
CA VAL A 120 -15.31 37.82 7.65
C VAL A 120 -14.29 38.67 6.89
N GLY A 121 -13.07 38.14 6.70
CA GLY A 121 -12.00 38.76 5.91
C GLY A 121 -12.12 38.59 4.39
N GLY A 122 -13.27 38.16 3.87
CA GLY A 122 -13.57 38.08 2.44
C GLY A 122 -13.11 36.80 1.73
N LYS A 123 -12.23 35.99 2.33
CA LYS A 123 -11.88 34.66 1.79
C LYS A 123 -13.11 33.76 1.74
N LYS A 124 -13.35 33.12 0.59
CA LYS A 124 -14.53 32.29 0.35
C LYS A 124 -14.22 31.11 -0.56
N TRP A 125 -15.06 30.09 -0.48
CA TRP A 125 -15.05 28.94 -1.38
C TRP A 125 -16.46 28.36 -1.50
N SER A 126 -16.84 27.93 -2.69
CA SER A 126 -18.11 27.23 -2.90
C SER A 126 -18.00 26.19 -4.01
N ASN A 127 -18.79 25.13 -3.88
CA ASN A 127 -18.91 24.10 -4.90
C ASN A 127 -20.33 23.52 -4.92
N LYS A 128 -20.75 23.06 -6.09
CA LYS A 128 -22.01 22.35 -6.31
C LYS A 128 -21.80 21.18 -7.25
N GLY A 129 -22.51 20.08 -7.04
CA GLY A 129 -22.41 18.93 -7.94
C GLY A 129 -23.55 17.96 -7.76
N GLN A 130 -23.87 17.24 -8.83
CA GLN A 130 -24.75 16.07 -8.78
C GLN A 130 -23.88 14.82 -8.75
N ILE A 131 -24.04 14.02 -7.69
CA ILE A 131 -23.22 12.85 -7.43
C ILE A 131 -24.11 11.66 -7.11
N PRO A 132 -23.68 10.42 -7.38
CA PRO A 132 -24.33 9.26 -6.78
C PRO A 132 -24.33 9.39 -5.25
N MET A 133 -25.35 8.86 -4.57
CA MET A 133 -25.40 8.86 -3.09
C MET A 133 -24.14 8.24 -2.47
N THR A 134 -23.57 7.22 -3.13
CA THR A 134 -22.30 6.57 -2.73
C THR A 134 -21.07 7.47 -2.86
N GLY A 135 -21.19 8.60 -3.55
CA GLY A 135 -20.12 9.58 -3.76
C GLY A 135 -20.11 10.73 -2.75
N ILE A 136 -21.13 10.86 -1.88
CA ILE A 136 -21.28 12.00 -0.96
C ILE A 136 -20.03 12.18 -0.08
N THR A 137 -19.54 11.09 0.52
CA THR A 137 -18.35 11.15 1.38
C THR A 137 -17.09 11.61 0.65
N ASN A 138 -16.87 11.14 -0.58
CA ASN A 138 -15.70 11.56 -1.37
C ASN A 138 -15.82 13.03 -1.81
N TRP A 139 -17.02 13.46 -2.18
CA TRP A 139 -17.30 14.86 -2.53
C TRP A 139 -17.10 15.79 -1.33
N MET A 140 -17.55 15.38 -0.14
CA MET A 140 -17.33 16.10 1.11
C MET A 140 -15.85 16.20 1.46
N ARG A 141 -15.09 15.09 1.36
CA ARG A 141 -13.63 15.09 1.57
C ARG A 141 -12.93 16.07 0.64
N LYS A 142 -13.15 15.97 -0.67
CA LYS A 142 -12.53 16.87 -1.65
C LYS A 142 -12.88 18.34 -1.40
N SER A 143 -14.12 18.61 -0.99
CA SER A 143 -14.57 19.95 -0.65
C SER A 143 -13.87 20.48 0.59
N ALA A 144 -13.72 19.66 1.63
CA ALA A 144 -12.96 20.01 2.83
C ALA A 144 -11.48 20.25 2.49
N ASP A 145 -10.84 19.37 1.70
CA ASP A 145 -9.44 19.53 1.29
C ASP A 145 -9.23 20.84 0.51
N ALA A 146 -10.18 21.19 -0.38
CA ALA A 146 -10.15 22.45 -1.10
C ALA A 146 -10.30 23.65 -0.16
N ILE A 147 -11.19 23.61 0.82
CA ILE A 147 -11.34 24.67 1.83
C ILE A 147 -10.04 24.81 2.66
N MET A 148 -9.46 23.69 3.09
CA MET A 148 -8.25 23.65 3.90
C MET A 148 -7.06 24.28 3.16
N GLY A 149 -6.94 24.06 1.86
CA GLY A 149 -5.89 24.68 1.06
C GLY A 149 -6.19 26.09 0.56
N ASP A 150 -7.39 26.34 0.04
CA ASP A 150 -7.70 27.59 -0.65
C ASP A 150 -8.13 28.70 0.31
N VAL A 151 -8.86 28.34 1.36
CA VAL A 151 -9.39 29.31 2.33
C VAL A 151 -8.44 29.39 3.53
N PHE A 152 -8.09 28.24 4.11
CA PHE A 152 -7.24 28.18 5.29
C PHE A 152 -5.75 28.22 4.96
N GLN A 153 -5.37 28.03 3.68
CA GLN A 153 -3.96 28.07 3.24
C GLN A 153 -3.07 27.09 4.00
N ARG A 154 -3.63 25.94 4.37
CA ARG A 154 -2.90 24.85 5.04
C ARG A 154 -1.97 24.19 4.02
N PRO A 155 -0.64 24.19 4.23
CA PRO A 155 0.29 23.51 3.34
C PRO A 155 -0.05 22.01 3.20
N GLY A 156 -0.01 21.51 1.97
CA GLY A 156 -0.37 20.12 1.66
C GLY A 156 -1.88 19.84 1.47
N TYR A 157 -2.73 20.87 1.57
CA TYR A 157 -4.17 20.80 1.28
C TYR A 157 -4.51 21.77 0.14
N GLY A 158 -5.60 21.52 -0.59
CA GLY A 158 -6.07 22.36 -1.70
C GLY A 158 -5.72 21.85 -3.09
N GLN A 159 -6.30 22.52 -4.09
CA GLN A 159 -5.92 22.32 -5.48
C GLN A 159 -4.62 23.08 -5.77
N THR A 160 -3.61 22.40 -6.35
CA THR A 160 -2.38 23.07 -6.81
C THR A 160 -2.73 24.13 -7.86
N ALA A 161 -1.85 25.11 -8.08
CA ALA A 161 -2.06 26.15 -9.09
C ALA A 161 -2.40 25.56 -10.48
N GLU A 162 -1.96 24.34 -10.79
CA GLU A 162 -2.30 23.61 -12.02
C GLU A 162 -3.79 23.24 -12.11
N GLN A 163 -4.44 22.88 -11.00
CA GLN A 163 -5.85 22.44 -10.97
C GLN A 163 -6.86 23.60 -11.05
N LYS A 164 -6.47 24.82 -10.65
CA LYS A 164 -7.29 26.04 -10.84
C LYS A 164 -7.27 26.53 -12.29
N LEU A 165 -6.18 26.28 -13.02
CA LEU A 165 -6.07 26.54 -14.46
C LEU A 165 -6.90 25.55 -15.30
N GLU A 166 -7.01 24.29 -14.85
CA GLU A 166 -7.84 23.26 -15.49
C GLU A 166 -9.36 23.55 -15.41
N ALA A 167 -9.83 24.17 -14.31
CA ALA A 167 -11.25 24.48 -14.12
C ALA A 167 -11.77 25.63 -15.01
N GLN A 168 -10.90 26.56 -15.43
CA GLN A 168 -11.25 27.63 -16.37
C GLN A 168 -11.23 27.17 -17.84
N GLN A 169 -10.69 25.98 -18.14
CA GLN A 169 -10.54 25.45 -19.50
C GLN A 169 -11.59 24.38 -19.88
N GLN A 170 -12.58 24.08 -19.02
CA GLN A 170 -13.67 23.15 -19.35
C GLN A 170 -14.77 23.76 -20.24
N GLY A 171 -14.35 24.31 -21.38
CA GLY A 171 -15.17 24.51 -22.56
C GLY A 171 -14.40 23.95 -23.76
N ASN A 172 -14.78 22.76 -24.20
CA ASN A 172 -14.27 21.97 -25.33
C ASN A 172 -13.03 21.07 -25.14
N SER A 173 -13.31 19.78 -25.35
CA SER A 173 -12.46 18.71 -25.91
C SER A 173 -11.19 18.28 -25.17
N GLY A 174 -11.28 17.10 -24.54
CA GLY A 174 -10.25 16.04 -24.55
C GLY A 174 -8.97 16.29 -23.74
N PRO A 175 -8.65 15.46 -22.73
CA PRO A 175 -7.51 15.72 -21.84
C PRO A 175 -6.18 15.40 -22.53
N LYS A 176 -5.37 16.43 -22.77
CA LYS A 176 -3.91 16.34 -22.76
C LYS A 176 -3.42 17.09 -21.52
N GLY A 177 -3.24 16.37 -20.42
CA GLY A 177 -2.63 16.90 -19.20
C GLY A 177 -1.10 16.83 -19.29
N PRO A 178 -0.37 17.94 -19.10
CA PRO A 178 1.08 17.92 -18.94
C PRO A 178 1.45 17.98 -17.45
N ASN A 179 1.75 16.82 -16.85
CA ASN A 179 2.95 16.56 -16.02
C ASN A 179 2.83 15.15 -15.42
N PHE A 180 2.87 14.16 -16.32
CA PHE A 180 3.74 13.01 -16.06
C PHE A 180 5.14 13.58 -15.84
N LEU A 181 5.94 13.01 -14.93
CA LEU A 181 7.39 13.16 -14.99
C LEU A 181 7.80 12.88 -16.44
N SER A 182 8.06 13.95 -17.18
CA SER A 182 8.40 13.83 -18.58
C SER A 182 9.70 13.03 -18.62
N ALA A 183 9.73 12.04 -19.51
CA ALA A 183 10.94 11.41 -20.02
C ALA A 183 11.84 12.42 -20.79
N ASN A 184 11.90 13.66 -20.31
CA ASN A 184 12.59 14.81 -20.89
C ASN A 184 13.27 15.67 -19.80
N SER A 185 13.66 15.06 -18.67
CA SER A 185 14.88 15.55 -18.03
C SER A 185 16.03 15.20 -18.97
N ASN A 186 16.66 16.20 -19.58
CA ASN A 186 17.97 16.11 -20.23
C ASN A 186 19.10 15.81 -19.22
N ASN A 187 18.78 15.18 -18.09
CA ASN A 187 19.74 14.65 -17.14
C ASN A 187 19.71 13.11 -17.29
N PRO A 188 20.70 12.50 -17.96
CA PRO A 188 20.73 11.07 -18.27
C PRO A 188 20.67 10.15 -17.05
N SER A 189 20.81 10.69 -15.85
CA SER A 189 21.00 9.98 -14.59
C SER A 189 19.74 9.74 -13.77
N ASN A 190 18.53 10.20 -14.17
CA ASN A 190 17.31 10.06 -13.34
C ASN A 190 16.02 9.68 -14.09
N ASN A 191 16.15 9.09 -15.27
CA ASN A 191 15.02 8.75 -16.13
C ASN A 191 14.50 7.32 -15.87
N TYR A 192 13.72 7.13 -14.79
CA TYR A 192 13.01 5.86 -14.55
C TYR A 192 11.89 5.74 -15.59
N GLY A 193 11.96 4.73 -16.45
CA GLY A 193 10.98 4.53 -17.53
C GLY A 193 11.34 5.23 -18.85
N VAL A 194 12.54 5.05 -19.40
CA VAL A 194 12.85 5.44 -20.79
C VAL A 194 12.90 4.21 -21.69
N LYS A 195 11.94 4.16 -22.63
CA LYS A 195 11.83 3.32 -23.84
C LYS A 195 11.81 1.77 -23.78
N THR A 196 12.17 1.08 -22.70
CA THR A 196 12.29 -0.40 -22.72
C THR A 196 11.18 -1.17 -21.99
N LEU A 197 10.33 -0.49 -21.21
CA LEU A 197 9.29 -1.12 -20.41
C LEU A 197 8.01 -1.40 -21.20
N ASN A 198 7.31 -2.49 -20.84
CA ASN A 198 6.02 -2.88 -21.40
C ASN A 198 5.02 -1.71 -21.55
N PRO A 199 4.40 -1.50 -22.73
CA PRO A 199 3.41 -0.45 -22.95
C PRO A 199 2.19 -0.56 -22.02
N GLN A 200 1.88 -1.76 -21.52
CA GLN A 200 0.83 -1.97 -20.52
C GLN A 200 1.12 -1.29 -19.17
N PHE A 201 2.34 -0.83 -18.93
CA PHE A 201 2.70 -0.07 -17.72
C PHE A 201 2.47 1.44 -17.87
N ARG A 202 2.27 1.93 -19.10
CA ARG A 202 2.07 3.36 -19.41
C ARG A 202 0.67 3.71 -19.89
N TYR A 203 -0.26 2.74 -19.81
CA TYR A 203 -1.57 2.83 -20.44
C TYR A 203 -1.53 3.01 -21.97
N GLU A 204 -0.43 2.66 -22.63
CA GLU A 204 -0.29 2.72 -24.09
C GLU A 204 -0.73 1.40 -24.75
N GLY A 205 -1.41 1.46 -25.92
CA GLY A 205 -1.87 0.28 -26.68
C GLY A 205 -3.29 -0.24 -26.34
N GLY A 206 -3.85 -1.09 -27.22
CA GLY A 206 -5.21 -1.66 -27.12
C GLY A 206 -5.28 -3.06 -26.50
N VAL A 207 -6.39 -3.79 -26.70
CA VAL A 207 -6.62 -5.15 -26.13
C VAL A 207 -5.55 -6.16 -26.57
N ASN A 208 -4.92 -5.92 -27.72
CA ASN A 208 -3.82 -6.71 -28.29
C ASN A 208 -2.47 -6.00 -28.10
N THR A 209 -2.19 -5.46 -26.92
CA THR A 209 -0.87 -4.90 -26.64
C THR A 209 0.15 -6.06 -26.58
N PRO A 210 1.23 -6.04 -27.40
CA PRO A 210 2.29 -7.04 -27.36
C PRO A 210 2.92 -7.19 -25.96
N GLY A 211 3.62 -8.30 -25.75
CA GLY A 211 4.35 -8.55 -24.51
C GLY A 211 3.49 -8.87 -23.29
N ARG A 212 2.24 -9.30 -23.48
CA ARG A 212 1.41 -9.86 -22.41
C ARG A 212 0.91 -11.24 -22.80
N TRP A 213 1.18 -12.22 -21.95
CA TRP A 213 0.59 -13.55 -22.06
C TRP A 213 -0.34 -13.85 -20.87
N ARG A 214 -1.30 -14.74 -21.10
CA ARG A 214 -2.26 -15.21 -20.11
C ARG A 214 -2.44 -16.71 -20.26
N SER A 215 -2.30 -17.45 -19.16
CA SER A 215 -2.53 -18.89 -19.14
C SER A 215 -3.99 -19.26 -19.43
N GLN A 216 -4.21 -20.55 -19.70
CA GLN A 216 -5.53 -21.14 -19.53
C GLN A 216 -6.02 -20.97 -18.08
N THR A 217 -7.33 -21.03 -17.90
CA THR A 217 -7.94 -20.93 -16.57
C THR A 217 -7.78 -22.25 -15.80
N LEU A 218 -7.10 -22.22 -14.66
CA LEU A 218 -6.89 -23.35 -13.77
C LEU A 218 -8.01 -23.40 -12.73
N ARG A 219 -8.68 -24.53 -12.56
CA ARG A 219 -9.97 -24.64 -11.84
C ARG A 219 -9.82 -24.86 -10.33
N TYR A 220 -8.95 -24.08 -9.70
CA TYR A 220 -8.74 -24.06 -8.26
C TYR A 220 -8.26 -22.66 -7.81
N PRO A 221 -8.49 -22.26 -6.55
CA PRO A 221 -7.86 -21.06 -5.99
C PRO A 221 -6.39 -21.33 -5.65
N SER A 222 -5.54 -20.34 -5.88
CA SER A 222 -4.10 -20.39 -5.56
C SER A 222 -3.72 -19.36 -4.50
N PHE A 223 -2.63 -19.64 -3.78
CA PHE A 223 -2.09 -18.79 -2.73
C PHE A 223 -0.71 -18.24 -3.05
N ASN A 224 0.12 -18.99 -3.79
CA ASN A 224 1.52 -18.64 -4.05
C ASN A 224 2.02 -19.27 -5.35
N MET A 225 3.01 -18.65 -5.98
CA MET A 225 3.64 -19.15 -7.19
C MET A 225 5.16 -19.01 -7.09
N VAL A 226 5.85 -20.03 -7.59
CA VAL A 226 7.30 -20.05 -7.77
C VAL A 226 7.59 -20.49 -9.19
N VAL A 227 8.62 -19.90 -9.79
CA VAL A 227 9.11 -20.26 -11.12
C VAL A 227 10.61 -20.45 -11.02
N CYS A 228 11.06 -21.70 -11.21
CA CYS A 228 12.46 -22.10 -11.04
C CYS A 228 12.74 -23.40 -11.79
N ASP A 229 14.01 -23.70 -12.03
CA ASP A 229 14.48 -24.98 -12.59
C ASP A 229 14.40 -26.05 -11.50
N GLY A 230 13.25 -26.73 -11.39
CA GLY A 230 12.97 -27.63 -10.29
C GLY A 230 13.42 -29.07 -10.54
N ASP A 231 13.59 -29.46 -11.81
CA ASP A 231 14.09 -30.78 -12.17
C ASP A 231 15.58 -30.80 -12.58
N GLY A 232 16.21 -29.63 -12.71
CA GLY A 232 17.63 -29.45 -13.02
C GLY A 232 17.95 -29.57 -14.50
N ASP A 233 16.96 -29.45 -15.40
CA ASP A 233 17.15 -29.55 -16.85
C ASP A 233 17.57 -28.22 -17.53
N GLY A 234 17.70 -27.15 -16.74
CA GLY A 234 18.03 -25.80 -17.20
C GLY A 234 16.82 -24.99 -17.65
N LYS A 235 15.60 -25.53 -17.54
CA LYS A 235 14.35 -24.83 -17.84
C LYS A 235 13.50 -24.70 -16.59
N ASN A 236 12.84 -23.57 -16.46
CA ASN A 236 11.95 -23.29 -15.36
C ASN A 236 10.61 -24.02 -15.48
N GLU A 237 10.19 -24.61 -14.37
CA GLU A 237 8.82 -25.04 -14.08
C GLU A 237 8.06 -23.92 -13.38
N VAL A 238 6.73 -24.04 -13.41
CA VAL A 238 5.82 -23.17 -12.65
C VAL A 238 5.16 -24.02 -11.56
N PHE A 239 5.45 -23.70 -10.32
CA PHE A 239 4.86 -24.32 -9.14
C PHE A 239 3.80 -23.41 -8.55
N ILE A 240 2.56 -23.91 -8.45
CA ILE A 240 1.44 -23.15 -7.90
C ILE A 240 0.92 -23.87 -6.66
N MET A 241 1.01 -23.18 -5.50
CA MET A 241 0.48 -23.67 -4.24
C MET A 241 -1.00 -23.32 -4.11
N ALA A 242 -1.83 -24.33 -3.95
CA ALA A 242 -3.25 -24.27 -3.62
C ALA A 242 -3.50 -24.78 -2.19
N GLU A 243 -4.77 -24.83 -1.75
CA GLU A 243 -5.15 -25.15 -0.36
C GLU A 243 -4.63 -26.51 0.11
N HIS A 244 -4.65 -27.52 -0.76
CA HIS A 244 -4.29 -28.90 -0.41
C HIS A 244 -3.31 -29.52 -1.42
N ASN A 245 -2.79 -28.74 -2.36
CA ASN A 245 -1.92 -29.27 -3.40
C ASN A 245 -0.86 -28.25 -3.81
N ILE A 246 0.29 -28.73 -4.24
CA ILE A 246 1.27 -27.97 -5.01
C ILE A 246 1.28 -28.57 -6.40
N HIS A 247 0.90 -27.78 -7.40
CA HIS A 247 0.82 -28.20 -8.79
C HIS A 247 2.08 -27.76 -9.55
N ALA A 248 2.74 -28.69 -10.23
CA ALA A 248 3.85 -28.40 -11.14
C ALA A 248 3.33 -28.30 -12.58
N TYR A 249 3.83 -27.31 -13.31
CA TYR A 249 3.55 -27.10 -14.73
C TYR A 249 4.83 -26.80 -15.49
N ARG A 250 4.84 -27.11 -16.79
CA ARG A 250 5.84 -26.59 -17.73
C ARG A 250 5.17 -25.68 -18.74
N PHE A 251 5.76 -24.53 -19.01
CA PHE A 251 5.32 -23.70 -20.12
C PHE A 251 5.70 -24.36 -21.45
N SER A 252 4.72 -24.59 -22.31
CA SER A 252 4.95 -25.07 -23.67
C SER A 252 3.83 -24.60 -24.59
N GLU A 253 4.19 -24.15 -25.80
CA GLU A 253 3.25 -23.72 -26.83
C GLU A 253 2.17 -22.72 -26.32
N GLY A 254 2.59 -21.78 -25.47
CA GLY A 254 1.69 -20.76 -24.92
C GLY A 254 0.71 -21.25 -23.85
N LYS A 255 0.94 -22.42 -23.25
CA LYS A 255 0.10 -23.01 -22.19
C LYS A 255 0.96 -23.55 -21.05
N LEU A 256 0.34 -23.67 -19.87
CA LEU A 256 0.93 -24.39 -18.74
C LEU A 256 0.52 -25.87 -18.81
N LEU A 257 1.40 -26.74 -19.29
CA LEU A 257 1.13 -28.17 -19.33
C LEU A 257 1.34 -28.76 -17.92
N PRO A 258 0.35 -29.49 -17.36
CA PRO A 258 0.51 -30.10 -16.04
C PRO A 258 1.60 -31.18 -16.08
N LEU A 259 2.46 -31.20 -15.06
CA LEU A 259 3.46 -32.24 -14.86
C LEU A 259 2.99 -33.22 -13.77
N GLU A 260 2.98 -32.75 -12.53
CA GLU A 260 2.69 -33.57 -11.34
C GLU A 260 2.01 -32.71 -10.27
N SER A 261 1.45 -33.33 -9.23
CA SER A 261 0.87 -32.62 -8.09
C SER A 261 1.19 -33.29 -6.76
N PHE A 262 1.76 -32.52 -5.84
CA PHE A 262 2.01 -32.95 -4.48
C PHE A 262 0.80 -32.65 -3.60
N LYS A 263 0.33 -33.62 -2.81
CA LYS A 263 -0.79 -33.43 -1.88
C LYS A 263 -0.30 -32.97 -0.53
N LEU A 264 -0.79 -31.82 -0.09
CA LEU A 264 -0.62 -31.33 1.28
C LEU A 264 -1.65 -32.01 2.19
N VAL A 265 -1.30 -32.18 3.48
CA VAL A 265 -2.24 -32.72 4.46
C VAL A 265 -3.38 -31.72 4.67
N ARG A 266 -4.59 -32.22 4.92
CA ARG A 266 -5.81 -31.38 4.97
C ARG A 266 -5.78 -30.28 6.04
N ARG A 267 -5.05 -30.50 7.15
CA ARG A 267 -4.92 -29.55 8.26
C ARG A 267 -3.79 -28.53 8.07
N PHE A 268 -3.03 -28.64 6.98
CA PHE A 268 -1.94 -27.73 6.67
C PHE A 268 -2.51 -26.46 6.02
N GLU A 269 -2.26 -25.33 6.64
CA GLU A 269 -2.61 -24.00 6.14
C GLU A 269 -1.40 -23.42 5.41
N PRO A 270 -1.44 -23.29 4.07
CA PRO A 270 -0.30 -22.80 3.30
C PRO A 270 -0.07 -21.30 3.51
N LEU A 271 1.16 -20.91 3.88
CA LEU A 271 1.53 -19.51 4.10
C LEU A 271 2.44 -18.94 3.01
N ARG A 272 3.46 -19.69 2.59
CA ARG A 272 4.46 -19.23 1.61
C ARG A 272 5.07 -20.40 0.85
N LEU A 273 5.26 -20.21 -0.45
CA LEU A 273 6.12 -21.07 -1.27
C LEU A 273 7.37 -20.27 -1.65
N SER A 274 8.55 -20.84 -1.47
CA SER A 274 9.83 -20.27 -1.91
C SER A 274 10.64 -21.36 -2.60
N HIS A 275 11.75 -20.97 -3.23
CA HIS A 275 12.69 -21.92 -3.82
C HIS A 275 14.13 -21.53 -3.53
N LEU A 276 14.97 -22.56 -3.47
CA LEU A 276 16.42 -22.47 -3.39
C LEU A 276 17.00 -23.87 -3.64
N ASP A 277 18.09 -23.99 -4.38
CA ASP A 277 18.92 -25.20 -4.36
C ASP A 277 19.56 -25.35 -2.96
N VAL A 278 18.94 -26.17 -2.09
CA VAL A 278 19.39 -26.28 -0.69
C VAL A 278 20.42 -27.39 -0.49
N ASN A 279 20.46 -28.37 -1.39
CA ASN A 279 21.34 -29.53 -1.31
C ASN A 279 22.58 -29.43 -2.24
N GLY A 280 22.63 -28.40 -3.08
CA GLY A 280 23.73 -28.11 -4.00
C GLY A 280 23.78 -29.04 -5.21
N ASP A 281 22.67 -29.66 -5.61
CA ASP A 281 22.62 -30.61 -6.71
C ASP A 281 22.29 -29.99 -8.08
N GLY A 282 22.07 -28.67 -8.10
CA GLY A 282 21.78 -27.89 -9.30
C GLY A 282 20.30 -27.80 -9.67
N ALA A 283 19.42 -28.56 -9.02
CA ALA A 283 17.97 -28.38 -9.11
C ALA A 283 17.48 -27.53 -7.94
N GLU A 284 16.54 -26.62 -8.20
CA GLU A 284 15.97 -25.78 -7.15
C GLU A 284 14.90 -26.53 -6.35
N ASP A 285 15.05 -26.55 -5.03
CA ASP A 285 14.09 -27.19 -4.12
C ASP A 285 13.02 -26.20 -3.67
N LEU A 286 11.81 -26.71 -3.44
CA LEU A 286 10.67 -25.93 -2.94
C LEU A 286 10.64 -25.91 -1.42
N ILE A 287 10.63 -24.71 -0.85
CA ILE A 287 10.40 -24.48 0.57
C ILE A 287 8.93 -24.16 0.77
N VAL A 288 8.22 -25.09 1.42
CA VAL A 288 6.80 -25.00 1.70
C VAL A 288 6.62 -24.61 3.16
N CYS A 289 6.19 -23.38 3.41
CA CYS A 289 5.93 -22.89 4.77
C CYS A 289 4.44 -22.86 5.03
N GLY A 290 4.03 -23.43 6.16
CA GLY A 290 2.64 -23.44 6.58
C GLY A 290 2.45 -23.32 8.08
N TYR A 291 1.19 -23.43 8.45
CA TYR A 291 0.73 -23.52 9.83
C TYR A 291 -0.16 -24.76 9.96
N GLN A 292 0.04 -25.54 11.01
CA GLN A 292 -0.71 -26.77 11.22
C GLN A 292 -0.88 -27.00 12.72
N ASP A 293 -2.11 -27.27 13.15
CA ASP A 293 -2.44 -27.61 14.54
C ASP A 293 -1.83 -26.58 15.53
N GLU A 294 -2.02 -25.28 15.23
CA GLU A 294 -1.50 -24.12 15.99
C GLU A 294 0.04 -24.03 16.10
N ARG A 295 0.77 -24.60 15.12
CA ARG A 295 2.23 -24.55 15.08
C ARG A 295 2.75 -24.31 13.67
N PRO A 296 3.88 -23.60 13.52
CA PRO A 296 4.54 -23.50 12.23
C PRO A 296 5.11 -24.87 11.82
N VAL A 297 4.84 -25.26 10.58
CA VAL A 297 5.41 -26.46 9.96
C VAL A 297 5.90 -26.09 8.59
N SER A 298 7.17 -26.39 8.32
CA SER A 298 7.77 -26.22 7.00
C SER A 298 8.29 -27.54 6.45
N HIS A 299 8.23 -27.67 5.13
CA HIS A 299 8.74 -28.80 4.36
C HIS A 299 9.74 -28.31 3.31
N ILE A 300 10.69 -29.17 2.93
CA ILE A 300 11.51 -28.97 1.73
C ILE A 300 11.22 -30.11 0.77
N LEU A 301 10.80 -29.77 -0.45
CA LEU A 301 10.46 -30.72 -1.51
C LEU A 301 11.41 -30.52 -2.69
N SER A 302 12.04 -31.60 -3.15
CA SER A 302 12.70 -31.62 -4.46
C SER A 302 11.68 -31.96 -5.55
N PHE A 303 11.90 -31.47 -6.78
CA PHE A 303 11.11 -31.84 -7.96
C PHE A 303 11.95 -32.59 -9.02
N LYS A 304 12.97 -33.31 -8.57
CA LYS A 304 13.93 -33.98 -9.45
C LYS A 304 13.27 -35.03 -10.35
N GLY A 305 13.61 -34.99 -11.65
CA GLY A 305 13.10 -35.94 -12.64
C GLY A 305 11.58 -35.86 -12.85
N GLY A 306 10.98 -34.69 -12.60
CA GLY A 306 9.55 -34.45 -12.78
C GLY A 306 8.66 -35.03 -11.69
N LYS A 307 9.22 -35.38 -10.52
CA LYS A 307 8.48 -35.95 -9.39
C LYS A 307 8.84 -35.26 -8.09
N TYR A 308 7.87 -35.17 -7.20
CA TYR A 308 8.09 -34.64 -5.86
C TYR A 308 8.73 -35.66 -4.94
N GLU A 309 9.78 -35.25 -4.26
CA GLU A 309 10.42 -35.98 -3.15
C GLU A 309 10.56 -35.06 -1.94
N LYS A 310 10.39 -35.59 -0.73
CA LYS A 310 10.61 -34.81 0.50
C LYS A 310 12.07 -34.89 0.90
N LEU A 311 12.77 -33.76 0.85
CA LEU A 311 14.11 -33.63 1.45
C LEU A 311 14.03 -33.39 2.96
N VAL A 312 13.00 -32.65 3.40
CA VAL A 312 12.70 -32.40 4.82
C VAL A 312 11.21 -32.58 5.04
N ASP A 313 10.84 -33.60 5.82
CA ASP A 313 9.45 -33.93 6.08
C ASP A 313 8.77 -33.01 7.09
N SER A 314 9.50 -32.46 8.07
CA SER A 314 8.92 -31.50 9.00
C SER A 314 9.99 -30.66 9.68
N PHE A 315 9.79 -29.34 9.66
CA PHE A 315 10.57 -28.37 10.41
C PHE A 315 9.63 -27.45 11.18
N THR A 316 9.76 -27.41 12.51
CA THR A 316 8.81 -26.80 13.45
C THR A 316 8.93 -25.28 13.58
N LYS A 317 9.33 -24.59 12.51
CA LYS A 317 9.51 -23.13 12.44
C LYS A 317 9.08 -22.64 11.07
N PHE A 318 8.79 -21.35 10.95
CA PHE A 318 8.59 -20.74 9.65
C PHE A 318 9.92 -20.78 8.89
N LEU A 319 9.90 -21.20 7.63
CA LEU A 319 11.07 -21.32 6.77
C LEU A 319 10.77 -20.66 5.43
N GLY A 320 11.76 -20.04 4.82
CA GLY A 320 11.62 -19.36 3.54
C GLY A 320 12.98 -19.02 2.96
N ALA A 321 12.96 -18.36 1.80
CA ALA A 321 14.18 -17.86 1.17
C ALA A 321 14.13 -16.34 1.08
N LEU A 322 15.22 -15.67 1.48
CA LEU A 322 15.38 -14.22 1.35
C LEU A 322 16.69 -13.89 0.64
N LYS A 323 16.66 -12.86 -0.21
CA LYS A 323 17.85 -12.24 -0.79
C LYS A 323 18.41 -11.23 0.20
N THR A 324 19.47 -11.59 0.90
CA THR A 324 20.07 -10.78 1.97
C THR A 324 21.36 -10.09 1.50
N PRO A 325 21.65 -8.87 1.98
CA PRO A 325 22.92 -8.21 1.72
C PRO A 325 24.08 -9.00 2.37
N PRO A 326 25.32 -8.83 1.90
CA PRO A 326 25.74 -7.90 0.84
C PRO A 326 25.61 -8.48 -0.57
N THR A 327 25.49 -9.80 -0.72
CA THR A 327 25.54 -10.45 -2.05
C THR A 327 24.18 -10.55 -2.74
N TYR A 328 23.08 -10.41 -2.00
CA TYR A 328 21.71 -10.62 -2.45
C TYR A 328 21.48 -12.00 -3.09
N ARG A 329 22.35 -12.96 -2.80
CA ARG A 329 22.10 -14.37 -3.09
C ARG A 329 20.98 -14.84 -2.17
N PRO A 330 19.97 -15.57 -2.67
CA PRO A 330 18.95 -16.12 -1.81
C PRO A 330 19.57 -17.09 -0.80
N MET A 331 19.06 -17.07 0.43
CA MET A 331 19.45 -18.01 1.48
C MET A 331 18.24 -18.46 2.28
N LEU A 332 18.32 -19.64 2.90
CA LEU A 332 17.30 -20.07 3.85
C LEU A 332 17.31 -19.16 5.07
N VAL A 333 16.11 -18.78 5.49
CA VAL A 333 15.86 -18.03 6.71
C VAL A 333 14.74 -18.69 7.48
N ALA A 334 14.83 -18.63 8.81
CA ALA A 334 13.85 -19.25 9.68
C ALA A 334 13.47 -18.34 10.85
N GLN A 335 12.22 -18.45 11.29
CA GLN A 335 11.69 -17.70 12.42
C GLN A 335 10.80 -18.60 13.26
N LYS A 336 10.90 -18.48 14.58
CA LYS A 336 10.08 -19.26 15.51
C LYS A 336 8.68 -18.63 15.63
N LEU A 337 7.72 -19.43 16.09
CA LEU A 337 6.48 -18.91 16.64
C LEU A 337 6.80 -18.07 17.88
N GLY A 338 6.22 -16.88 17.97
CA GLY A 338 6.39 -16.00 19.12
C GLY A 338 5.54 -16.44 20.31
N ARG A 339 5.77 -15.81 21.47
CA ARG A 339 5.03 -16.07 22.72
C ARG A 339 3.98 -15.01 23.05
N ARG A 340 4.14 -13.81 22.50
CA ARG A 340 3.27 -12.65 22.71
C ARG A 340 2.76 -12.16 21.37
N GLU A 341 3.69 -11.85 20.48
CA GLU A 341 3.40 -11.66 19.05
C GLU A 341 3.40 -13.02 18.33
N PHE A 342 2.74 -13.11 17.17
CA PHE A 342 2.71 -14.34 16.37
C PHE A 342 4.11 -14.79 15.92
N PHE A 343 5.00 -13.87 15.58
CA PHE A 343 6.38 -14.15 15.23
C PHE A 343 7.33 -13.90 16.40
N ASP A 344 8.33 -14.76 16.56
CA ASP A 344 9.42 -14.52 17.50
C ASP A 344 10.22 -13.28 17.09
N GLU A 345 10.79 -12.57 18.06
CA GLU A 345 11.57 -11.35 17.82
C GLU A 345 12.77 -11.59 16.88
N TYR A 346 13.31 -12.81 16.87
CA TYR A 346 14.54 -13.10 16.15
C TYR A 346 14.32 -13.98 14.92
N MET A 347 14.83 -13.48 13.79
CA MET A 347 15.01 -14.25 12.57
C MET A 347 16.44 -14.79 12.52
N TYR A 348 16.60 -15.98 11.94
CA TYR A 348 17.88 -16.67 11.84
C TYR A 348 18.13 -17.06 10.39
N GLU A 349 19.40 -17.02 10.00
CA GLU A 349 19.88 -17.78 8.87
C GLU A 349 19.65 -19.27 9.14
N ALA A 350 19.36 -20.02 8.08
CA ALA A 350 19.24 -21.46 8.15
C ALA A 350 20.04 -22.10 7.01
N TYR A 351 20.36 -23.38 7.17
CA TYR A 351 20.98 -24.18 6.13
C TYR A 351 20.47 -25.61 6.20
N TYR A 352 20.42 -26.26 5.05
CA TYR A 352 20.14 -27.67 4.93
C TYR A 352 21.45 -28.47 5.09
N LYS A 353 21.40 -29.55 5.86
CA LYS A 353 22.50 -30.49 6.00
C LYS A 353 21.97 -31.86 6.44
N ASP A 354 22.31 -32.90 5.68
CA ASP A 354 22.05 -34.30 6.02
C ASP A 354 20.56 -34.60 6.32
N GLY A 355 19.63 -34.05 5.53
CA GLY A 355 18.18 -34.26 5.73
C GLY A 355 17.53 -33.35 6.77
N GLU A 356 18.29 -32.44 7.39
CA GLU A 356 17.80 -31.53 8.43
C GLU A 356 18.04 -30.06 8.08
N VAL A 357 17.18 -29.19 8.60
CA VAL A 357 17.41 -27.74 8.59
C VAL A 357 17.96 -27.30 9.93
N LYS A 358 19.10 -26.61 9.90
CA LYS A 358 19.78 -26.09 11.09
C LYS A 358 19.81 -24.57 11.07
N LEU A 359 19.66 -23.98 12.25
CA LEU A 359 19.78 -22.53 12.42
C LEU A 359 21.25 -22.14 12.52
N ALA A 360 21.58 -20.97 11.98
CA ALA A 360 22.88 -20.35 12.04
C ALA A 360 22.79 -18.96 12.68
N ASN A 361 23.35 -17.94 12.05
CA ASN A 361 23.46 -16.62 12.64
C ASN A 361 22.10 -15.95 12.78
N LYS A 362 22.00 -15.06 13.77
CA LYS A 362 20.83 -14.21 13.94
C LYS A 362 20.87 -13.09 12.90
N ILE A 363 19.73 -12.84 12.27
CA ILE A 363 19.53 -11.74 11.32
C ILE A 363 18.93 -10.55 12.10
N PRO A 364 19.60 -9.39 12.13
CA PRO A 364 19.00 -8.18 12.68
C PRO A 364 17.79 -7.76 11.85
N THR A 365 16.63 -7.60 12.50
CA THR A 365 15.39 -7.18 11.86
C THR A 365 14.85 -5.91 12.53
N PRO A 366 14.22 -4.99 11.78
CA PRO A 366 13.49 -3.89 12.38
C PRO A 366 12.36 -4.41 13.28
N ALA A 367 11.89 -3.58 14.22
CA ALA A 367 10.69 -3.89 14.98
C ALA A 367 9.52 -4.27 14.06
N PHE A 368 8.77 -5.30 14.44
CA PHE A 368 7.66 -5.88 13.64
C PHE A 368 8.08 -6.56 12.34
N GLY A 369 9.39 -6.71 12.11
CA GLY A 369 9.96 -7.40 10.98
C GLY A 369 9.92 -8.92 11.12
N ASN A 370 9.42 -9.58 10.09
CA ASN A 370 9.32 -11.02 10.02
C ASN A 370 9.69 -11.54 8.62
N ILE A 371 9.81 -12.85 8.52
CA ILE A 371 10.18 -13.60 7.32
C ILE A 371 9.30 -13.30 6.09
N PHE A 372 8.06 -12.85 6.28
CA PHE A 372 7.11 -12.63 5.18
C PHE A 372 6.97 -11.18 4.75
N ASN A 373 7.31 -10.21 5.62
CA ASN A 373 7.05 -8.79 5.37
C ASN A 373 8.29 -7.94 5.11
N ILE A 374 9.50 -8.52 5.12
CA ILE A 374 10.77 -7.83 4.86
C ILE A 374 11.25 -8.04 3.42
N CYS A 375 11.87 -7.01 2.85
CA CYS A 375 12.69 -7.11 1.65
C CYS A 375 13.91 -6.19 1.76
N TYR A 376 15.06 -6.65 1.28
CA TYR A 376 16.27 -5.82 1.22
C TYR A 376 16.40 -5.21 -0.17
N LEU A 377 16.43 -3.88 -0.23
CA LEU A 377 16.54 -3.11 -1.46
C LEU A 377 17.98 -2.59 -1.61
N PRO A 378 18.75 -3.04 -2.62
CA PRO A 378 20.06 -2.47 -2.90
C PRO A 378 19.98 -0.97 -3.22
N ASP A 379 20.94 -0.19 -2.72
CA ASP A 379 21.02 1.26 -2.89
C ASP A 379 22.49 1.70 -2.92
N GLY A 380 23.11 1.63 -4.10
CA GLY A 380 24.54 1.85 -4.28
C GLY A 380 25.39 0.86 -3.48
N ASP A 381 26.34 1.35 -2.70
CA ASP A 381 27.17 0.55 -1.80
C ASP A 381 26.47 0.20 -0.47
N SER A 382 25.21 0.61 -0.33
CA SER A 382 24.38 0.36 0.85
C SER A 382 23.09 -0.35 0.48
N TYR A 383 22.16 -0.41 1.43
CA TYR A 383 20.83 -0.97 1.22
C TYR A 383 19.80 -0.33 2.12
N LYS A 384 18.54 -0.51 1.75
CA LYS A 384 17.39 -0.22 2.59
C LYS A 384 16.71 -1.51 2.99
N ILE A 385 16.14 -1.51 4.20
CA ILE A 385 15.27 -2.59 4.65
C ILE A 385 13.85 -2.07 4.51
N CYS A 386 13.09 -2.69 3.62
CA CYS A 386 11.71 -2.37 3.34
C CYS A 386 10.81 -3.35 4.10
N LEU A 387 9.79 -2.84 4.77
CA LEU A 387 8.89 -3.63 5.61
C LEU A 387 7.45 -3.18 5.44
N ILE A 388 6.49 -4.11 5.37
CA ILE A 388 5.07 -3.77 5.47
C ILE A 388 4.57 -4.03 6.89
N ASN A 389 4.05 -2.99 7.53
CA ASN A 389 3.51 -3.07 8.89
C ASN A 389 2.05 -3.56 8.90
N ASP A 390 1.47 -3.70 10.10
CA ASP A 390 0.10 -4.19 10.29
C ASP A 390 -0.97 -3.26 9.69
N PHE A 391 -0.66 -1.96 9.56
CA PHE A 391 -1.49 -0.98 8.86
C PHE A 391 -1.31 -1.02 7.33
N ARG A 392 -0.58 -2.02 6.82
CA ARG A 392 -0.27 -2.23 5.40
C ARG A 392 0.55 -1.10 4.77
N ARG A 393 1.23 -0.29 5.57
CA ARG A 393 2.09 0.78 5.09
C ARG A 393 3.50 0.27 4.92
N LEU A 394 4.15 0.75 3.86
CA LEU A 394 5.54 0.44 3.58
C LEU A 394 6.44 1.36 4.42
N LEU A 395 7.20 0.75 5.32
CA LEU A 395 8.25 1.36 6.11
C LEU A 395 9.60 1.11 5.43
N THR A 396 10.48 2.09 5.52
CA THR A 396 11.86 1.98 5.02
C THR A 396 12.84 2.31 6.13
N PHE A 397 13.86 1.46 6.28
CA PHE A 397 14.88 1.57 7.31
C PHE A 397 16.29 1.57 6.71
N THR A 398 17.24 2.14 7.44
CA THR A 398 18.68 1.99 7.18
C THR A 398 19.18 0.59 7.57
N PRO A 399 20.41 0.21 7.18
CA PRO A 399 21.06 -1.03 7.66
C PRO A 399 21.20 -1.10 9.19
N THR A 400 21.25 0.06 9.87
CA THR A 400 21.33 0.17 11.34
C THR A 400 19.96 0.12 12.02
N LEU A 401 18.90 -0.23 11.27
CA LEU A 401 17.51 -0.35 11.74
C LEU A 401 16.87 0.99 12.13
N GLU A 402 17.40 2.12 11.66
CA GLU A 402 16.79 3.43 11.86
C GLU A 402 15.69 3.66 10.81
N ARG A 403 14.47 3.99 11.28
CA ARG A 403 13.34 4.27 10.37
C ARG A 403 13.54 5.59 9.65
N GLN A 404 13.48 5.56 8.32
CA GLN A 404 13.63 6.74 7.45
C GLN A 404 12.28 7.25 6.94
N ALA A 405 11.39 6.36 6.51
CA ALA A 405 10.14 6.75 5.85
C ALA A 405 8.99 5.77 6.10
N GLU A 406 7.77 6.26 5.89
CA GLU A 406 6.50 5.53 5.92
C GLU A 406 5.58 6.04 4.80
N THR A 407 5.01 5.14 4.00
CA THR A 407 4.06 5.52 2.95
C THR A 407 2.69 5.87 3.53
N GLN A 408 2.00 6.84 2.90
CA GLN A 408 0.59 7.11 3.21
C GLN A 408 -0.34 6.05 2.60
N GLU A 409 0.03 5.52 1.44
CA GLU A 409 -0.66 4.45 0.76
C GLU A 409 -0.46 3.10 1.46
N SER A 410 -1.48 2.24 1.39
CA SER A 410 -1.42 0.84 1.81
C SER A 410 -1.08 -0.13 0.67
N TYR A 411 -0.42 -1.23 0.97
CA TYR A 411 0.05 -2.25 0.02
C TYR A 411 -0.15 -3.68 0.55
N ASN A 412 -0.03 -4.68 -0.32
CA ASN A 412 -0.02 -6.11 0.00
C ASN A 412 -1.15 -6.57 0.94
N THR A 413 -2.39 -6.41 0.51
CA THR A 413 -3.51 -7.07 1.17
C THR A 413 -3.57 -8.53 0.76
N SER A 414 -3.15 -9.41 1.66
CA SER A 414 -3.10 -10.85 1.39
C SER A 414 -4.42 -11.54 1.69
N PRO A 415 -4.81 -12.55 0.88
CA PRO A 415 -5.92 -13.44 1.21
C PRO A 415 -5.55 -14.50 2.27
N ILE A 416 -4.27 -14.62 2.66
CA ILE A 416 -3.80 -15.59 3.64
C ILE A 416 -4.00 -14.99 5.04
N MET A 417 -4.89 -15.61 5.80
CA MET A 417 -5.24 -15.25 7.17
C MET A 417 -4.95 -16.44 8.06
N VAL A 418 -4.26 -16.20 9.17
CA VAL A 418 -3.98 -17.21 10.19
C VAL A 418 -4.64 -16.79 11.48
N GLU A 419 -5.40 -17.72 12.07
CA GLU A 419 -5.96 -17.55 13.41
C GLU A 419 -4.88 -17.86 14.44
N PHE A 420 -4.67 -16.97 15.41
CA PHE A 420 -3.72 -17.18 16.50
C PHE A 420 -4.31 -16.68 17.82
N GLU A 421 -4.17 -17.46 18.89
CA GLU A 421 -4.64 -17.02 20.21
C GLU A 421 -3.56 -16.16 20.88
N ASP A 422 -3.90 -14.95 21.30
CA ASP A 422 -3.07 -14.13 22.19
C ASP A 422 -3.32 -14.59 23.65
N VAL A 423 -2.82 -15.78 24.00
CA VAL A 423 -2.83 -16.26 25.39
C VAL A 423 -1.41 -16.65 25.82
N PRO A 424 -0.90 -16.09 26.92
CA PRO A 424 0.35 -16.57 27.51
C PRO A 424 0.28 -18.06 27.85
N LEU A 425 1.29 -18.81 27.42
CA LEU A 425 1.46 -20.25 27.71
C LEU A 425 1.19 -20.55 29.20
N GLY A 426 0.17 -21.37 29.47
CA GLY A 426 -0.18 -21.84 30.82
C GLY A 426 -1.42 -21.22 31.45
N MET A 427 -2.06 -20.24 30.80
CA MET A 427 -3.37 -19.71 31.20
C MET A 427 -4.47 -20.34 30.33
N GLY A 428 -5.59 -20.74 30.94
CA GLY A 428 -6.75 -21.26 30.21
C GLY A 428 -7.23 -20.28 29.14
N GLY A 429 -7.85 -20.81 28.07
CA GLY A 429 -8.13 -20.11 26.83
C GLY A 429 -8.73 -18.70 26.99
N SER A 430 -8.36 -17.81 26.07
CA SER A 430 -8.81 -16.42 26.10
C SER A 430 -10.35 -16.32 26.01
N PRO A 431 -11.02 -15.53 26.87
CA PRO A 431 -12.44 -15.26 26.75
C PRO A 431 -12.83 -14.54 25.45
N THR A 432 -11.87 -14.08 24.64
CA THR A 432 -12.08 -13.47 23.31
C THR A 432 -11.81 -14.42 22.14
N LYS A 433 -11.76 -15.74 22.37
CA LYS A 433 -11.61 -16.75 21.31
C LYS A 433 -12.58 -16.47 20.15
N GLY A 434 -12.04 -16.09 19.00
CA GLY A 434 -12.77 -15.82 17.76
C GLY A 434 -13.12 -14.36 17.45
N ILE A 435 -12.83 -13.38 18.32
CA ILE A 435 -13.23 -11.98 18.07
C ILE A 435 -12.14 -11.13 17.39
N ASP A 436 -10.85 -11.24 17.72
CA ASP A 436 -9.81 -10.32 17.18
C ASP A 436 -8.41 -10.93 16.97
N SER A 437 -8.32 -12.24 16.78
CA SER A 437 -7.06 -13.01 16.90
C SER A 437 -6.51 -13.47 15.54
N TYR A 438 -6.34 -12.55 14.59
CA TYR A 438 -5.94 -12.87 13.21
C TYR A 438 -4.70 -12.09 12.76
N ILE A 439 -3.83 -12.75 12.01
CA ILE A 439 -2.74 -12.10 11.27
C ILE A 439 -2.86 -12.40 9.79
N TYR A 440 -2.54 -11.41 8.96
CA TYR A 440 -2.48 -11.56 7.51
C TYR A 440 -1.04 -11.69 7.05
N ILE A 441 -0.74 -12.75 6.31
CA ILE A 441 0.62 -13.00 5.79
C ILE A 441 0.78 -12.28 4.46
N PRO A 442 1.53 -11.17 4.35
CA PRO A 442 1.61 -10.40 3.11
C PRO A 442 2.23 -11.22 1.98
N ILE A 443 1.90 -10.88 0.74
CA ILE A 443 2.60 -11.42 -0.44
C ILE A 443 4.03 -10.86 -0.52
N ARG A 444 4.94 -11.48 -1.29
CA ARG A 444 6.35 -11.03 -1.32
C ARG A 444 6.45 -9.60 -1.83
N MET A 445 7.47 -8.88 -1.36
CA MET A 445 8.02 -7.72 -2.06
C MET A 445 9.26 -8.16 -2.82
N THR A 446 9.44 -7.66 -4.04
CA THR A 446 10.57 -8.08 -4.89
C THR A 446 11.41 -6.87 -5.26
N ALA A 447 12.66 -6.84 -4.78
CA ALA A 447 13.66 -5.91 -5.28
C ALA A 447 14.22 -6.43 -6.61
N ALA A 448 14.18 -5.58 -7.64
CA ALA A 448 14.68 -5.92 -8.97
C ALA A 448 15.31 -4.69 -9.63
N ASN A 449 16.27 -4.91 -10.51
CA ASN A 449 16.81 -3.87 -11.38
C ASN A 449 16.14 -4.00 -12.75
N LEU A 450 15.21 -3.10 -13.06
CA LEU A 450 14.31 -3.23 -14.20
C LEU A 450 14.49 -2.11 -15.23
N THR A 451 14.61 -0.85 -14.79
CA THR A 451 14.58 0.28 -15.74
C THR A 451 15.92 0.96 -15.95
N GLN A 452 16.78 0.95 -14.94
CA GLN A 452 18.07 1.63 -14.98
C GLN A 452 19.14 0.74 -14.38
N LYS A 453 20.25 0.61 -15.09
CA LYS A 453 21.43 -0.09 -14.60
C LYS A 453 21.83 0.45 -13.21
N ASP A 454 22.14 -0.46 -12.30
CA ASP A 454 22.56 -0.23 -10.92
C ASP A 454 21.54 0.54 -10.03
N LYS A 455 20.29 0.67 -10.47
CA LYS A 455 19.18 1.21 -9.69
C LYS A 455 18.09 0.18 -9.53
N PHE A 456 17.83 -0.19 -8.28
CA PHE A 456 16.82 -1.19 -7.95
C PHE A 456 15.48 -0.51 -7.66
N GLU A 457 14.43 -1.12 -8.18
CA GLU A 457 13.05 -0.84 -7.82
C GLU A 457 12.52 -1.89 -6.85
N LEU A 458 11.64 -1.47 -5.95
CA LEU A 458 10.86 -2.36 -5.09
C LEU A 458 9.48 -2.55 -5.71
N LEU A 459 9.20 -3.77 -6.15
CA LEU A 459 7.86 -4.18 -6.54
C LEU A 459 7.02 -4.49 -5.31
N VAL A 460 5.78 -3.98 -5.30
CA VAL A 460 4.75 -4.21 -4.28
C VAL A 460 3.37 -4.32 -4.93
N ASN A 461 2.46 -5.13 -4.38
CA ASN A 461 1.08 -5.18 -4.87
C ASN A 461 0.23 -4.09 -4.21
N LYS A 462 -0.63 -3.47 -5.03
CA LYS A 462 -1.66 -2.53 -4.62
C LYS A 462 -3.02 -3.10 -4.95
N ASP A 463 -3.75 -3.48 -3.92
CA ASP A 463 -5.10 -3.99 -4.08
C ASP A 463 -6.11 -2.86 -4.33
N ILE A 464 -7.08 -3.14 -5.19
CA ILE A 464 -8.15 -2.20 -5.54
C ILE A 464 -9.49 -2.86 -5.22
N THR A 465 -10.17 -2.32 -4.22
CA THR A 465 -11.55 -2.70 -3.90
C THR A 465 -12.53 -2.02 -4.87
N LEU A 466 -13.56 -2.76 -5.28
CA LEU A 466 -14.74 -2.14 -5.88
C LEU A 466 -15.55 -1.50 -4.76
N ALA A 467 -15.91 -0.23 -4.94
CA ALA A 467 -16.76 0.49 -3.99
C ALA A 467 -18.07 -0.30 -3.74
N GLY A 468 -18.37 -0.62 -2.49
CA GLY A 468 -19.59 -1.33 -2.07
C GLY A 468 -19.40 -2.77 -1.56
N VAL A 469 -18.19 -3.33 -1.59
CA VAL A 469 -17.88 -4.64 -0.99
C VAL A 469 -16.98 -4.43 0.23
N VAL A 470 -17.57 -4.13 1.38
CA VAL A 470 -16.88 -4.17 2.68
C VAL A 470 -17.04 -5.58 3.24
N PHE A 471 -16.15 -6.48 2.83
CA PHE A 471 -15.90 -7.69 3.62
C PHE A 471 -14.48 -7.59 4.14
N ASP A 472 -14.32 -6.85 5.24
CA ASP A 472 -13.02 -6.70 5.91
C ASP A 472 -12.46 -8.06 6.33
N ARG A 473 -13.31 -9.05 6.60
CA ARG A 473 -12.88 -10.41 6.96
C ARG A 473 -12.32 -11.26 5.82
N PHE A 474 -12.60 -10.92 4.56
CA PHE A 474 -12.28 -11.81 3.44
C PHE A 474 -11.12 -11.34 2.56
N HIS A 475 -10.61 -10.11 2.74
CA HIS A 475 -9.39 -9.59 2.08
C HIS A 475 -9.31 -9.97 0.59
N GLN A 476 -10.43 -9.78 -0.11
CA GLN A 476 -10.62 -10.18 -1.51
C GLN A 476 -10.85 -8.97 -2.38
N PHE A 477 -10.08 -8.89 -3.45
CA PHE A 477 -10.06 -7.71 -4.31
C PHE A 477 -10.49 -8.08 -5.70
N ALA A 478 -11.38 -7.26 -6.26
CA ALA A 478 -11.81 -7.45 -7.63
C ALA A 478 -10.72 -7.06 -8.63
N GLN A 479 -9.76 -6.24 -8.20
CA GLN A 479 -8.67 -5.74 -9.02
C GLN A 479 -7.38 -5.60 -8.19
N GLY A 480 -6.23 -5.69 -8.85
CA GLY A 480 -4.92 -5.35 -8.29
C GLY A 480 -4.04 -4.63 -9.30
N GLU A 481 -2.97 -4.00 -8.83
CA GLU A 481 -1.91 -3.38 -9.62
C GLU A 481 -0.57 -3.75 -9.00
N ILE A 482 0.44 -4.08 -9.81
CA ILE A 482 1.82 -4.15 -9.31
C ILE A 482 2.43 -2.76 -9.45
N HIS A 483 2.87 -2.20 -8.34
CA HIS A 483 3.54 -0.90 -8.26
C HIS A 483 5.03 -1.13 -8.16
N SER A 484 5.80 -0.35 -8.91
CA SER A 484 7.25 -0.32 -8.85
C SER A 484 7.68 0.99 -8.19
N LEU A 485 8.32 0.87 -7.03
CA LEU A 485 8.71 1.99 -6.19
C LEU A 485 10.23 2.19 -6.23
N VAL A 486 10.68 3.43 -6.17
CA VAL A 486 12.09 3.80 -6.10
C VAL A 486 12.35 4.63 -4.86
N TRP A 487 13.51 4.41 -4.24
CA TRP A 487 14.02 5.26 -3.18
C TRP A 487 14.62 6.53 -3.80
N ASP A 488 14.15 7.70 -3.38
CA ASP A 488 14.62 9.00 -3.90
C ASP A 488 15.55 9.76 -2.92
N GLY A 489 15.88 9.15 -1.79
CA GLY A 489 16.63 9.78 -0.70
C GLY A 489 15.76 10.25 0.48
N VAL A 490 14.45 10.40 0.27
CA VAL A 490 13.49 10.82 1.32
C VAL A 490 12.45 9.73 1.57
N GLY A 491 11.96 9.08 0.53
CA GLY A 491 10.89 8.11 0.62
C GLY A 491 10.81 7.17 -0.58
N MET A 492 9.88 6.22 -0.49
CA MET A 492 9.55 5.32 -1.59
C MET A 492 8.50 5.98 -2.49
N ASN A 493 8.86 6.25 -3.74
CA ASN A 493 8.00 6.92 -4.71
C ASN A 493 7.67 6.01 -5.89
N LEU A 494 6.47 6.17 -6.45
CA LEU A 494 6.01 5.38 -7.59
C LEU A 494 6.81 5.75 -8.86
N ALA A 495 7.56 4.80 -9.39
CA ALA A 495 8.22 4.93 -10.70
C ALA A 495 7.25 4.57 -11.83
N TRP A 496 6.59 3.42 -11.73
CA TRP A 496 5.59 2.96 -12.69
C TRP A 496 4.67 1.93 -12.04
N LYS A 497 3.59 1.58 -12.73
CA LYS A 497 2.68 0.52 -12.29
C LYS A 497 2.06 -0.22 -13.46
N THR A 498 1.59 -1.43 -13.23
CA THR A 498 0.81 -2.15 -14.23
C THR A 498 -0.55 -1.51 -14.45
N ARG A 499 -1.16 -1.73 -15.63
CA ARG A 499 -2.61 -1.66 -15.77
C ARG A 499 -3.31 -2.53 -14.71
N ARG A 500 -4.56 -2.19 -14.42
CA ARG A 500 -5.40 -2.96 -13.49
C ARG A 500 -5.55 -4.40 -13.96
N ILE A 501 -5.15 -5.31 -13.10
CA ILE A 501 -5.32 -6.74 -13.25
C ILE A 501 -6.69 -7.09 -12.69
N LYS A 502 -7.54 -7.76 -13.48
CA LYS A 502 -8.88 -8.20 -13.02
C LYS A 502 -8.74 -9.49 -12.22
N GLY A 503 -9.20 -9.46 -10.97
CA GLY A 503 -9.04 -10.52 -9.99
C GLY A 503 -8.16 -10.10 -8.82
N THR A 504 -8.04 -10.98 -7.84
CA THR A 504 -7.18 -10.80 -6.68
C THR A 504 -5.77 -11.28 -7.04
N VAL A 505 -4.77 -10.41 -6.92
CA VAL A 505 -3.37 -10.80 -7.03
C VAL A 505 -2.99 -11.59 -5.77
N THR A 506 -2.47 -12.79 -5.94
CA THR A 506 -2.09 -13.67 -4.82
C THR A 506 -0.60 -13.89 -4.70
N ASP A 507 0.16 -13.71 -5.78
CA ASP A 507 1.62 -13.67 -5.76
C ASP A 507 2.14 -13.05 -7.06
N TYR A 508 3.42 -12.69 -7.11
CA TYR A 508 4.10 -12.29 -8.34
C TYR A 508 5.61 -12.43 -8.18
N ASP A 509 6.33 -12.50 -9.30
CA ASP A 509 7.79 -12.46 -9.32
C ASP A 509 8.34 -11.99 -10.68
N VAL A 510 9.66 -11.71 -10.72
CA VAL A 510 10.39 -11.34 -11.94
C VAL A 510 11.25 -12.52 -12.41
N VAL A 511 10.73 -13.28 -13.37
CA VAL A 511 11.19 -14.64 -13.72
C VAL A 511 11.08 -14.91 -15.21
N ASP A 512 11.87 -15.83 -15.74
CA ASP A 512 11.77 -16.32 -17.11
C ASP A 512 10.82 -17.52 -17.17
N LEU A 513 9.51 -17.25 -17.22
CA LEU A 513 8.49 -18.31 -17.14
C LEU A 513 8.39 -19.14 -18.42
N ASN A 514 8.64 -18.54 -19.57
CA ASN A 514 8.51 -19.20 -20.88
C ASN A 514 9.83 -19.81 -21.40
N ASN A 515 10.92 -19.68 -20.65
CA ASN A 515 12.25 -20.20 -20.97
C ASN A 515 12.83 -19.63 -22.27
N ASP A 516 12.63 -18.32 -22.49
CA ASP A 516 13.18 -17.61 -23.66
C ASP A 516 14.47 -16.81 -23.34
N GLY A 517 14.96 -16.90 -22.10
CA GLY A 517 16.13 -16.19 -21.60
C GLY A 517 15.84 -14.77 -21.11
N LYS A 518 14.60 -14.28 -21.24
CA LYS A 518 14.19 -12.93 -20.82
C LYS A 518 13.22 -12.99 -19.65
N LYS A 519 13.52 -12.21 -18.61
CA LYS A 519 12.64 -12.11 -17.45
C LYS A 519 11.34 -11.37 -17.78
N GLN A 520 10.25 -11.86 -17.22
CA GLN A 520 8.94 -11.27 -17.25
C GLN A 520 8.46 -11.01 -15.83
N LEU A 521 7.57 -10.03 -15.68
CA LEU A 521 6.75 -9.94 -14.47
C LEU A 521 5.64 -10.97 -14.56
N ALA A 522 5.78 -12.08 -13.85
CA ALA A 522 4.76 -13.11 -13.72
C ALA A 522 3.87 -12.80 -12.52
N VAL A 523 2.55 -12.81 -12.73
CA VAL A 523 1.55 -12.48 -11.70
C VAL A 523 0.54 -13.61 -11.60
N LEU A 524 0.35 -14.11 -10.38
CA LEU A 524 -0.65 -15.10 -10.03
C LEU A 524 -1.95 -14.40 -9.62
N VAL A 525 -3.05 -14.79 -10.26
CA VAL A 525 -4.34 -14.10 -10.09
C VAL A 525 -5.44 -15.11 -9.84
N ASN A 526 -6.20 -14.90 -8.77
CA ASN A 526 -7.48 -15.55 -8.56
C ASN A 526 -8.61 -14.72 -9.18
N THR A 527 -9.44 -15.33 -10.01
CA THR A 527 -10.65 -14.68 -10.55
C THR A 527 -11.58 -14.24 -9.42
N TYR A 528 -12.30 -13.14 -9.62
CA TYR A 528 -13.31 -12.66 -8.69
C TYR A 528 -14.72 -13.00 -9.21
N PRO A 529 -15.34 -14.13 -8.78
CA PRO A 529 -16.64 -14.56 -9.30
C PRO A 529 -17.84 -13.84 -8.64
N GLY A 530 -17.60 -12.81 -7.80
CA GLY A 530 -18.63 -12.14 -7.04
C GLY A 530 -19.34 -13.08 -6.06
N ASN A 531 -20.67 -13.12 -6.13
CA ASN A 531 -21.54 -13.82 -5.16
C ASN A 531 -21.46 -15.36 -5.23
N LEU A 532 -20.76 -15.95 -6.21
CA LEU A 532 -20.62 -17.41 -6.32
C LEU A 532 -19.66 -18.03 -5.30
N GLY A 533 -19.02 -17.20 -4.45
CA GLY A 533 -18.22 -17.63 -3.31
C GLY A 533 -16.77 -18.06 -3.64
N VAL A 534 -16.02 -18.41 -2.60
CA VAL A 534 -14.57 -18.72 -2.65
C VAL A 534 -14.27 -19.94 -3.52
N LYS A 535 -15.12 -20.97 -3.47
CA LYS A 535 -14.91 -22.24 -4.21
C LYS A 535 -15.09 -22.11 -5.73
N ALA A 536 -15.74 -21.05 -6.21
CA ALA A 536 -15.90 -20.77 -7.63
C ALA A 536 -14.67 -20.08 -8.26
N ARG A 537 -13.66 -19.75 -7.44
CA ARG A 537 -12.43 -19.10 -7.90
C ARG A 537 -11.59 -20.02 -8.75
N LYS A 538 -10.96 -19.40 -9.72
CA LYS A 538 -10.06 -20.04 -10.65
C LYS A 538 -8.77 -19.25 -10.70
N THR A 539 -7.68 -19.94 -10.94
CA THR A 539 -6.35 -19.36 -11.04
C THR A 539 -6.03 -19.05 -12.50
N ILE A 540 -5.34 -17.93 -12.71
CA ILE A 540 -4.79 -17.49 -13.98
C ILE A 540 -3.38 -16.96 -13.69
N VAL A 541 -2.41 -17.33 -14.54
CA VAL A 541 -1.10 -16.68 -14.56
C VAL A 541 -1.07 -15.67 -15.70
N VAL A 542 -0.58 -14.47 -15.42
CA VAL A 542 -0.39 -13.39 -16.40
C VAL A 542 1.08 -13.02 -16.40
N THR A 543 1.72 -12.92 -17.57
CA THR A 543 3.08 -12.40 -17.68
C THR A 543 3.10 -11.11 -18.46
N TYR A 544 4.04 -10.23 -18.10
CA TYR A 544 4.37 -9.01 -18.82
C TYR A 544 5.86 -9.03 -19.14
N GLU A 545 6.21 -8.96 -20.42
CA GLU A 545 7.61 -8.80 -20.85
C GLU A 545 8.16 -7.48 -20.28
N LEU A 546 9.36 -7.54 -19.68
CA LEU A 546 9.98 -6.39 -19.02
C LEU A 546 11.00 -5.64 -19.89
N ASP A 547 11.51 -6.31 -20.91
CA ASP A 547 12.50 -5.79 -21.87
C ASP A 547 11.98 -6.01 -23.29
N MET A 548 11.38 -4.94 -23.84
CA MET A 548 10.76 -4.92 -25.17
C MET A 548 11.49 -3.99 -26.14
#